data_AF-A0A2V1CAP1-F1
#
_entry.id   AF-A0A2V1CAP1-F1
#
_cell.length_a   1.000
_cell.length_b   1.000
_cell.length_c   1.000
_cell.angle_alpha   90.00
_cell.angle_beta   90.00
_cell.angle_gamma   90.00
#
_symmetry.space_group_name_H-M   'P 1'
#
loop_
_entity.id
_entity.type
_entity.pdbx_description
1 polymer ?
#
loop_
_entity_poly.entity_id
_entity_poly.type
_entity_poly.pdbx_seq_one_letter_code
_entity_poly.pdbx_strand_id
1 'polypeptide(L)'
;MIRSALLRNIALPEWIVDGSQFGESGLELEYDGLMVRIVGIREQFMTLGKVETTKGSLSPDLISSAKELDNEAREVDQALQKWPTGFPKSWAYQRHTLQEPLPYPTKDFYSATVLTYSSLGYAAVWNLYLATRILINSSRVSILELIDPDDPEQRSECFSIIADAANDLASSSPFCRQAITVTDDLGAGSGAKFVTINMNEHEEQHVSVTTVWPLSMAAGLSRVEVKPRAWFRTELARIGRMIHDSVLAGAEKEEWLKGWGDHDRPSLPTLSEQWIAG
;
A
#
# COMPACT_ATOMS: atom_id res chain seq x y z
N MET A 1 -2.78 16.19 4.98
CA MET A 1 -1.43 16.77 4.84
C MET A 1 -0.35 15.69 4.83
N ILE A 2 -0.32 14.80 5.84
CA ILE A 2 0.59 13.63 5.91
C ILE A 2 0.62 12.83 4.61
N ARG A 3 -0.56 12.45 4.08
CA ARG A 3 -0.69 11.76 2.78
C ARG A 3 -0.02 12.49 1.61
N SER A 4 -0.19 13.81 1.53
CA SER A 4 0.47 14.60 0.47
C SER A 4 1.98 14.68 0.67
N ALA A 5 2.43 14.77 1.93
CA ALA A 5 3.85 14.81 2.24
C ALA A 5 4.54 13.49 1.90
N LEU A 6 3.87 12.38 2.21
CA LEU A 6 4.29 11.03 1.92
C LEU A 6 4.50 10.78 0.42
N LEU A 7 3.55 11.21 -0.41
CA LEU A 7 3.68 11.08 -1.86
C LEU A 7 4.82 11.94 -2.36
N ARG A 8 4.91 13.19 -1.90
CA ARG A 8 5.92 14.12 -2.43
C ARG A 8 7.31 13.91 -1.82
N ASN A 9 7.46 12.94 -0.91
CA ASN A 9 8.67 12.72 -0.11
C ASN A 9 9.20 14.03 0.51
N ILE A 10 8.30 14.84 1.10
CA ILE A 10 8.64 16.10 1.75
C ILE A 10 8.53 15.99 3.26
N ALA A 11 9.35 16.77 3.97
CA ALA A 11 9.28 16.88 5.42
C ALA A 11 7.91 17.41 5.89
N LEU A 12 7.49 16.93 7.06
CA LEU A 12 6.31 17.44 7.73
C LEU A 12 6.64 18.70 8.53
N PRO A 13 5.75 19.70 8.57
CA PRO A 13 5.89 20.82 9.50
C PRO A 13 5.92 20.33 10.96
N GLU A 14 6.74 20.95 11.81
CA GLU A 14 6.91 20.52 13.21
C GLU A 14 5.60 20.41 13.99
N TRP A 15 4.64 21.30 13.72
CA TRP A 15 3.36 21.33 14.41
C TRP A 15 2.47 20.11 14.13
N ILE A 16 2.69 19.36 13.05
CA ILE A 16 1.83 18.20 12.68
C ILE A 16 2.39 16.86 13.16
N VAL A 17 3.59 16.87 13.76
CA VAL A 17 4.30 15.65 14.17
C VAL A 17 3.62 14.96 15.34
N ASP A 18 2.89 15.71 16.17
CA ASP A 18 2.22 15.22 17.37
C ASP A 18 0.72 15.51 17.33
N GLY A 19 -0.04 14.50 16.90
CA GLY A 19 -1.51 14.53 16.83
C GLY A 19 -2.19 14.79 18.19
N SER A 20 -1.52 14.48 19.31
CA SER A 20 -2.10 14.68 20.64
C SER A 20 -2.35 16.15 20.97
N GLN A 21 -1.59 17.06 20.34
CA GLN A 21 -1.79 18.51 20.44
C GLN A 21 -3.11 18.96 19.82
N PHE A 22 -3.70 18.14 18.95
CA PHE A 22 -5.02 18.35 18.34
C PHE A 22 -6.14 17.57 19.04
N GLY A 23 -5.84 16.91 20.17
CA GLY A 23 -6.80 16.12 20.94
C GLY A 23 -7.03 14.70 20.40
N GLU A 24 -6.21 14.24 19.46
CA GLU A 24 -6.24 12.85 18.99
C GLU A 24 -5.81 11.90 20.11
N SER A 25 -6.40 10.69 20.12
CA SER A 25 -6.07 9.66 21.11
C SER A 25 -6.41 8.27 20.61
N GLY A 26 -5.86 7.24 21.28
CA GLY A 26 -6.13 5.84 20.95
C GLY A 26 -5.48 5.38 19.65
N LEU A 27 -6.15 4.44 18.96
CA LEU A 27 -5.60 3.75 17.78
C LEU A 27 -5.30 4.67 16.60
N GLU A 28 -6.06 5.76 16.46
CA GLU A 28 -5.85 6.74 15.39
C GLU A 28 -4.53 7.50 15.60
N LEU A 29 -4.30 8.01 16.82
CA LEU A 29 -3.05 8.68 17.19
C LEU A 29 -1.84 7.75 17.02
N GLU A 30 -1.97 6.48 17.42
CA GLU A 30 -0.91 5.49 17.21
C GLU A 30 -0.57 5.31 15.73
N TYR A 31 -1.60 5.19 14.88
CA TYR A 31 -1.41 5.03 13.44
C TYR A 31 -0.82 6.28 12.79
N ASP A 32 -1.31 7.46 13.14
CA ASP A 32 -0.78 8.72 12.61
C ASP A 32 0.68 8.94 13.03
N GLY A 33 1.05 8.57 14.26
CA GLY A 33 2.44 8.54 14.71
C GLY A 33 3.33 7.61 13.86
N LEU A 34 2.83 6.42 13.48
CA LEU A 34 3.55 5.54 12.55
C LEU A 34 3.70 6.18 11.18
N MET A 35 2.65 6.82 10.65
CA MET A 35 2.69 7.49 9.35
C MET A 35 3.69 8.65 9.32
N VAL A 36 3.78 9.44 10.40
CA VAL A 36 4.77 10.51 10.56
C VAL A 36 6.19 9.95 10.46
N ARG A 37 6.48 8.84 11.15
CA ARG A 37 7.79 8.16 11.06
C ARG A 37 8.08 7.65 9.65
N ILE A 38 7.10 7.07 8.96
CA ILE A 38 7.27 6.63 7.56
C ILE A 38 7.62 7.81 6.64
N VAL A 39 6.98 8.98 6.83
CA VAL A 39 7.32 10.18 6.05
C VAL A 39 8.77 10.59 6.32
N GLY A 40 9.20 10.58 7.59
CA GLY A 40 10.58 10.87 7.98
C GLY A 40 11.58 9.90 7.32
N ILE A 41 11.29 8.60 7.35
CA ILE A 41 12.12 7.57 6.73
C ILE A 41 12.30 7.83 5.23
N ARG A 42 11.21 8.11 4.52
CA ARG A 42 11.24 8.32 3.07
C ARG A 42 11.94 9.62 2.69
N GLU A 43 11.75 10.69 3.46
CA GLU A 43 12.48 11.96 3.26
C GLU A 43 13.98 11.76 3.43
N GLN A 44 14.41 11.14 4.54
CA GLN A 44 15.83 10.87 4.81
C GLN A 44 16.45 9.97 3.74
N PHE A 45 15.73 8.93 3.30
CA PHE A 45 16.18 8.06 2.21
C PHE A 45 16.42 8.84 0.90
N MET A 46 15.49 9.73 0.52
CA MET A 46 15.64 10.57 -0.66
C MET A 46 16.82 11.54 -0.54
N THR A 47 17.09 12.03 0.66
CA THR A 47 18.26 12.89 0.94
C THR A 47 19.57 12.10 0.83
N LEU A 48 19.63 10.87 1.35
CA LEU A 48 20.80 9.99 1.21
C LEU A 48 21.14 9.70 -0.26
N GLY A 49 20.13 9.37 -1.08
CA GLY A 49 20.34 9.05 -2.49
C GLY A 49 20.81 10.23 -3.36
N LYS A 50 20.47 11.47 -3.00
CA LYS A 50 21.02 12.69 -3.65
C LYS A 50 22.52 12.85 -3.35
N VAL A 51 22.94 12.49 -2.15
CA VAL A 51 24.36 12.57 -1.75
C VAL A 51 25.18 11.51 -2.48
N GLU A 52 24.65 10.30 -2.64
CA GLU A 52 25.27 9.21 -3.41
C GLU A 52 25.50 9.62 -4.88
N THR A 53 24.44 10.09 -5.56
CA THR A 53 24.51 10.51 -6.97
C THR A 53 25.51 11.65 -7.20
N THR A 54 25.75 12.50 -6.19
CA THR A 54 26.71 13.60 -6.28
C THR A 54 28.17 13.16 -6.05
N LYS A 55 28.40 12.13 -5.23
CA LYS A 55 29.75 11.72 -4.80
C LYS A 55 30.30 10.47 -5.49
N GLY A 56 29.46 9.70 -6.19
CA GLY A 56 29.88 8.56 -7.01
C GLY A 56 30.33 7.31 -6.24
N SER A 57 30.42 7.36 -4.91
CA SER A 57 30.53 6.19 -4.04
C SER A 57 29.87 6.43 -2.67
N LEU A 58 29.36 5.36 -2.07
CA LEU A 58 28.81 5.37 -0.73
C LEU A 58 29.94 5.47 0.29
N SER A 59 30.04 6.60 1.00
CA SER A 59 30.94 6.71 2.14
C SER A 59 30.47 5.81 3.28
N PRO A 60 31.38 5.29 4.14
CA PRO A 60 31.02 4.49 5.31
C PRO A 60 29.93 5.13 6.18
N ASP A 61 29.97 6.46 6.33
CA ASP A 61 28.98 7.22 7.10
C ASP A 61 27.56 7.17 6.48
N LEU A 62 27.46 7.13 5.14
CA LEU A 62 26.18 7.00 4.44
C LEU A 62 25.61 5.59 4.61
N ILE A 63 26.47 4.57 4.57
CA ILE A 63 26.08 3.18 4.82
C ILE A 63 25.60 3.04 6.27
N SER A 64 26.29 3.66 7.24
CA SER A 64 25.84 3.68 8.64
C SER A 64 24.47 4.34 8.79
N SER A 65 24.28 5.50 8.16
CA SER A 65 23.00 6.22 8.17
C SER A 65 21.88 5.40 7.53
N ALA A 66 22.16 4.73 6.42
CA ALA A 66 21.19 3.85 5.76
C ALA A 66 20.81 2.65 6.64
N LYS A 67 21.76 2.07 7.39
CA LYS A 67 21.49 0.98 8.35
C LYS A 67 20.62 1.43 9.51
N GLU A 68 20.87 2.63 10.06
CA GLU A 68 19.99 3.23 11.07
C GLU A 68 18.57 3.42 10.54
N LEU A 69 18.45 3.84 9.27
CA LEU A 69 17.18 4.02 8.60
C LEU A 69 16.42 2.71 8.36
N ASP A 70 17.11 1.62 7.97
CA ASP A 70 16.45 0.29 7.88
C ASP A 70 16.01 -0.20 9.26
N ASN A 71 16.81 0.02 10.31
CA ASN A 71 16.42 -0.34 11.68
C ASN A 71 15.15 0.41 12.09
N GLU A 72 15.07 1.72 11.85
CA GLU A 72 13.85 2.49 12.13
C GLU A 72 12.66 1.95 11.32
N ALA A 73 12.84 1.70 10.03
CA ALA A 73 11.78 1.17 9.17
C ALA A 73 11.29 -0.21 9.62
N ARG A 74 12.18 -1.06 10.12
CA ARG A 74 11.86 -2.36 10.71
C ARG A 74 11.06 -2.22 11.99
N GLU A 75 11.45 -1.30 12.88
CA GLU A 75 10.69 -1.01 14.10
C GLU A 75 9.28 -0.50 13.78
N VAL A 76 9.15 0.37 12.77
CA VAL A 76 7.85 0.87 12.31
C VAL A 76 7.00 -0.27 11.75
N ASP A 77 7.55 -1.18 10.94
CA ASP A 77 6.80 -2.35 10.42
C ASP A 77 6.33 -3.27 11.56
N GLN A 78 7.19 -3.52 12.55
CA GLN A 78 6.84 -4.32 13.73
C GLN A 78 5.76 -3.65 14.59
N ALA A 79 5.84 -2.34 14.78
CA ALA A 79 4.81 -1.58 15.50
C ALA A 79 3.48 -1.60 14.72
N LEU A 80 3.53 -1.44 13.40
CA LEU A 80 2.37 -1.55 12.53
C LEU A 80 1.75 -2.95 12.59
N GLN A 81 2.55 -4.02 12.65
CA GLN A 81 2.05 -5.39 12.82
C GLN A 81 1.35 -5.60 14.17
N LYS A 82 1.78 -4.90 15.22
CA LYS A 82 1.15 -4.94 16.55
C LYS A 82 -0.12 -4.09 16.62
N TRP A 83 -0.25 -3.05 15.80
CA TRP A 83 -1.38 -2.11 15.85
C TRP A 83 -2.77 -2.79 15.76
N PRO A 84 -3.02 -3.76 14.84
CA PRO A 84 -4.31 -4.45 14.79
C PRO A 84 -4.65 -5.27 16.05
N THR A 85 -3.69 -5.56 16.94
CA THR A 85 -3.97 -6.29 18.19
C THR A 85 -4.83 -5.50 19.17
N GLY A 86 -4.87 -4.16 19.02
CA GLY A 86 -5.77 -3.28 19.78
C GLY A 86 -7.20 -3.24 19.23
N PHE A 87 -7.47 -3.87 18.09
CA PHE A 87 -8.79 -3.80 17.47
C PHE A 87 -9.81 -4.69 18.19
N PRO A 88 -11.08 -4.25 18.30
CA PRO A 88 -12.17 -5.13 18.70
C PRO A 88 -12.26 -6.36 17.77
N LYS A 89 -12.62 -7.53 18.33
CA LYS A 89 -12.78 -8.76 17.54
C LYS A 89 -13.75 -8.63 16.36
N SER A 90 -14.73 -7.74 16.47
CA SER A 90 -15.71 -7.44 15.42
C SER A 90 -15.10 -6.76 14.18
N TRP A 91 -13.87 -6.25 14.28
CA TRP A 91 -13.14 -5.64 13.17
C TRP A 91 -12.37 -6.68 12.36
N ALA A 92 -12.16 -7.88 12.90
CA ALA A 92 -11.43 -8.93 12.21
C ALA A 92 -12.13 -9.29 10.89
N TYR A 93 -11.36 -9.37 9.81
CA TYR A 93 -11.87 -9.81 8.53
C TYR A 93 -12.00 -11.33 8.48
N GLN A 94 -12.88 -11.82 7.62
CA GLN A 94 -13.02 -13.25 7.32
C GLN A 94 -12.55 -13.51 5.89
N ARG A 95 -11.74 -14.56 5.71
CA ARG A 95 -11.21 -14.99 4.42
C ARG A 95 -12.10 -16.10 3.87
N HIS A 96 -12.51 -15.96 2.62
CA HIS A 96 -13.33 -16.95 1.92
C HIS A 96 -12.68 -17.30 0.58
N THR A 97 -12.82 -18.56 0.17
CA THR A 97 -12.38 -19.05 -1.13
C THR A 97 -13.59 -19.34 -1.99
N LEU A 98 -13.69 -18.66 -3.13
CA LEU A 98 -14.71 -18.89 -4.14
C LEU A 98 -14.52 -20.28 -4.75
N GLN A 99 -15.61 -21.06 -4.85
CA GLN A 99 -15.53 -22.45 -5.31
C GLN A 99 -15.44 -22.60 -6.83
N GLU A 100 -15.78 -21.57 -7.60
CA GLU A 100 -15.79 -21.66 -9.06
C GLU A 100 -14.38 -21.46 -9.65
N PRO A 101 -13.93 -22.38 -10.53
CA PRO A 101 -12.64 -22.27 -11.22
C PRO A 101 -12.75 -21.22 -12.33
N LEU A 102 -12.56 -19.96 -11.98
CA LEU A 102 -12.42 -18.86 -12.94
C LEU A 102 -10.92 -18.62 -13.25
N PRO A 103 -10.55 -18.23 -14.48
CA PRO A 103 -9.21 -17.74 -14.75
C PRO A 103 -9.03 -16.37 -14.07
N TYR A 104 -8.30 -16.34 -12.97
CA TYR A 104 -8.04 -15.11 -12.21
C TYR A 104 -6.77 -14.39 -12.70
N PRO A 105 -6.79 -13.04 -12.78
CA PRO A 105 -7.85 -12.12 -12.38
C PRO A 105 -8.98 -12.04 -13.41
N THR A 106 -10.20 -11.84 -12.92
CA THR A 106 -11.39 -11.51 -13.73
C THR A 106 -11.62 -10.00 -13.71
N LYS A 107 -12.68 -9.46 -14.33
CA LYS A 107 -13.05 -8.04 -14.19
C LYS A 107 -13.24 -7.64 -12.71
N ASP A 108 -13.71 -8.56 -11.88
CA ASP A 108 -14.21 -8.25 -10.54
C ASP A 108 -13.39 -8.85 -9.39
N PHE A 109 -12.57 -9.86 -9.68
CA PHE A 109 -11.85 -10.61 -8.67
C PHE A 109 -10.39 -10.79 -9.08
N TYR A 110 -9.47 -10.38 -8.22
CA TYR A 110 -8.05 -10.58 -8.43
C TYR A 110 -7.63 -12.05 -8.29
N SER A 111 -8.20 -12.73 -7.30
CA SER A 111 -7.96 -14.14 -6.98
C SER A 111 -9.26 -14.80 -6.52
N ALA A 112 -9.23 -16.13 -6.36
CA ALA A 112 -10.35 -16.88 -5.77
C ALA A 112 -10.59 -16.51 -4.29
N THR A 113 -9.66 -15.81 -3.65
CA THR A 113 -9.81 -15.39 -2.26
C THR A 113 -10.48 -14.04 -2.20
N VAL A 114 -11.48 -13.91 -1.32
CA VAL A 114 -12.10 -12.62 -0.96
C VAL A 114 -12.08 -12.41 0.54
N LEU A 115 -11.92 -11.15 0.95
CA LEU A 115 -12.01 -10.74 2.35
C LEU A 115 -13.38 -10.09 2.59
N THR A 116 -13.98 -10.40 3.72
CA THR A 116 -15.25 -9.83 4.16
C THR A 116 -15.11 -9.22 5.55
N TYR A 117 -15.91 -8.19 5.81
CA TYR A 117 -15.80 -7.39 7.03
C TYR A 117 -17.20 -7.17 7.62
N SER A 118 -17.26 -6.87 8.92
CA SER A 118 -18.54 -6.53 9.55
C SER A 118 -19.08 -5.16 9.12
N SER A 119 -18.22 -4.29 8.56
CA SER A 119 -18.60 -3.00 8.00
C SER A 119 -17.57 -2.50 6.99
N LEU A 120 -17.98 -1.55 6.15
CA LEU A 120 -17.10 -0.85 5.21
C LEU A 120 -16.05 0.02 5.91
N GLY A 121 -16.38 0.57 7.09
CA GLY A 121 -15.42 1.31 7.91
C GLY A 121 -14.24 0.42 8.32
N TYR A 122 -14.52 -0.82 8.73
CA TYR A 122 -13.47 -1.78 9.09
C TYR A 122 -12.64 -2.21 7.87
N ALA A 123 -13.29 -2.40 6.72
CA ALA A 123 -12.59 -2.66 5.47
C ALA A 123 -11.62 -1.51 5.12
N ALA A 124 -12.04 -0.26 5.28
CA ALA A 124 -11.19 0.91 5.05
C ALA A 124 -9.95 0.92 5.96
N VAL A 125 -10.12 0.65 7.26
CA VAL A 125 -9.01 0.56 8.23
C VAL A 125 -8.02 -0.55 7.85
N TRP A 126 -8.51 -1.73 7.49
CA TRP A 126 -7.64 -2.83 7.06
C TRP A 126 -6.94 -2.54 5.74
N ASN A 127 -7.60 -1.89 4.78
CA ASN A 127 -6.97 -1.51 3.52
C ASN A 127 -5.87 -0.47 3.75
N LEU A 128 -6.08 0.48 4.67
CA LEU A 128 -5.04 1.42 5.10
C LEU A 128 -3.85 0.69 5.72
N TYR A 129 -4.09 -0.23 6.64
CA TYR A 129 -3.05 -1.08 7.22
C TYR A 129 -2.24 -1.80 6.13
N LEU A 130 -2.90 -2.50 5.22
CA LEU A 130 -2.25 -3.28 4.15
C LEU A 130 -1.42 -2.39 3.22
N ALA A 131 -1.98 -1.26 2.77
CA ALA A 131 -1.24 -0.31 1.94
C ALA A 131 -0.03 0.29 2.67
N THR A 132 -0.14 0.51 3.98
CA THR A 132 0.97 1.02 4.80
C THR A 132 2.07 -0.04 4.96
N ARG A 133 1.72 -1.32 5.16
CA ARG A 133 2.67 -2.44 5.15
C ARG A 133 3.40 -2.54 3.81
N ILE A 134 2.69 -2.41 2.68
CA ILE A 134 3.31 -2.39 1.35
C ILE A 134 4.32 -1.24 1.24
N LEU A 135 3.93 -0.03 1.68
CA LEU A 135 4.75 1.16 1.58
C LEU A 135 6.05 1.08 2.40
N ILE A 136 5.95 0.72 3.68
CA ILE A 136 7.14 0.67 4.54
C ILE A 136 8.11 -0.41 4.06
N ASN A 137 7.61 -1.59 3.67
CA ASN A 137 8.48 -2.65 3.14
C ASN A 137 9.05 -2.32 1.76
N SER A 138 8.31 -1.58 0.91
CA SER A 138 8.87 -1.06 -0.34
C SER A 138 10.02 -0.08 -0.09
N SER A 139 9.87 0.76 0.94
CA SER A 139 10.93 1.69 1.36
C SER A 139 12.13 0.94 1.93
N ARG A 140 11.91 -0.11 2.73
CA ARG A 140 12.97 -1.00 3.24
C ARG A 140 13.74 -1.69 2.12
N VAL A 141 13.06 -2.22 1.09
CA VAL A 141 13.74 -2.80 -0.08
C VAL A 141 14.69 -1.78 -0.71
N SER A 142 14.25 -0.55 -0.92
CA SER A 142 15.10 0.50 -1.49
C SER A 142 16.28 0.89 -0.58
N ILE A 143 16.09 0.89 0.75
CA ILE A 143 17.17 1.13 1.72
C ILE A 143 18.17 -0.04 1.73
N LEU A 144 17.70 -1.28 1.72
CA LEU A 144 18.55 -2.48 1.70
C LEU A 144 19.37 -2.57 0.42
N GLU A 145 18.79 -2.21 -0.73
CA GLU A 145 19.52 -2.10 -2.00
C GLU A 145 20.67 -1.08 -1.93
N LEU A 146 20.59 -0.07 -1.05
CA LEU A 146 21.65 0.90 -0.82
C LEU A 146 22.74 0.37 0.13
N ILE A 147 22.36 -0.39 1.16
CA ILE A 147 23.27 -0.89 2.19
C ILE A 147 24.11 -2.06 1.67
N ASP A 148 23.42 -3.07 1.13
CA ASP A 148 24.01 -4.34 0.71
C ASP A 148 23.18 -4.94 -0.44
N PRO A 149 23.54 -4.62 -1.70
CA PRO A 149 22.88 -5.18 -2.87
C PRO A 149 22.95 -6.71 -2.98
N ASP A 150 23.86 -7.35 -2.22
CA ASP A 150 24.17 -8.77 -2.30
C ASP A 150 23.56 -9.60 -1.16
N ASP A 151 22.78 -8.98 -0.25
CA ASP A 151 21.95 -9.70 0.73
C ASP A 151 20.53 -9.95 0.15
N PRO A 152 20.24 -11.16 -0.39
CA PRO A 152 18.92 -11.48 -0.90
C PRO A 152 17.91 -11.83 0.20
N GLU A 153 18.35 -12.21 1.40
CA GLU A 153 17.48 -12.82 2.42
C GLU A 153 16.50 -11.78 2.98
N GLN A 154 17.03 -10.65 3.47
CA GLN A 154 16.21 -9.57 4.03
C GLN A 154 15.29 -8.94 2.99
N ARG A 155 15.74 -8.84 1.74
CA ARG A 155 14.92 -8.33 0.63
C ARG A 155 13.80 -9.31 0.26
N SER A 156 14.09 -10.60 0.24
CA SER A 156 13.10 -11.64 -0.03
C SER A 156 11.98 -11.62 1.02
N GLU A 157 12.32 -11.45 2.30
CA GLU A 157 11.32 -11.27 3.36
C GLU A 157 10.42 -10.06 3.09
N CYS A 158 10.99 -8.90 2.77
CA CYS A 158 10.22 -7.70 2.45
C CYS A 158 9.31 -7.90 1.23
N PHE A 159 9.81 -8.57 0.17
CA PHE A 159 9.00 -8.88 -1.01
C PHE A 159 7.86 -9.83 -0.69
N SER A 160 8.06 -10.84 0.16
CA SER A 160 6.99 -11.72 0.62
C SER A 160 5.90 -10.92 1.34
N ILE A 161 6.27 -10.01 2.25
CA ILE A 161 5.32 -9.16 2.97
C ILE A 161 4.54 -8.26 1.99
N ILE A 162 5.22 -7.66 1.02
CA ILE A 162 4.58 -6.82 -0.01
C ILE A 162 3.59 -7.65 -0.83
N ALA A 163 3.97 -8.84 -1.27
CA ALA A 163 3.13 -9.72 -2.07
C ALA A 163 1.88 -10.17 -1.29
N ASP A 164 2.03 -10.61 -0.05
CA ASP A 164 0.92 -11.03 0.81
C ASP A 164 -0.03 -9.87 1.10
N ALA A 165 0.50 -8.69 1.46
CA ALA A 165 -0.31 -7.52 1.72
C ALA A 165 -1.04 -7.01 0.47
N ALA A 166 -0.39 -7.07 -0.71
CA ALA A 166 -1.01 -6.70 -1.98
C ALA A 166 -2.13 -7.68 -2.37
N ASN A 167 -1.90 -8.99 -2.17
CA ASN A 167 -2.93 -10.00 -2.42
C ASN A 167 -4.14 -9.79 -1.50
N ASP A 168 -3.93 -9.57 -0.21
CA ASP A 168 -5.00 -9.31 0.75
C ASP A 168 -5.74 -7.99 0.43
N LEU A 169 -5.02 -6.93 0.02
CA LEU A 169 -5.62 -5.67 -0.41
C LEU A 169 -6.50 -5.86 -1.64
N ALA A 170 -6.03 -6.64 -2.62
CA ALA A 170 -6.80 -6.97 -3.81
C ALA A 170 -8.04 -7.83 -3.48
N SER A 171 -7.92 -8.76 -2.53
CA SER A 171 -9.02 -9.59 -2.05
C SER A 171 -10.08 -8.82 -1.25
N SER A 172 -9.78 -7.61 -0.76
CA SER A 172 -10.73 -6.72 -0.09
C SER A 172 -11.61 -5.91 -1.05
N SER A 173 -11.14 -5.68 -2.28
CA SER A 173 -11.87 -4.89 -3.30
C SER A 173 -13.30 -5.37 -3.55
N PRO A 174 -13.59 -6.67 -3.74
CA PRO A 174 -14.95 -7.15 -3.98
C PRO A 174 -15.94 -6.77 -2.87
N PHE A 175 -15.52 -6.83 -1.60
CA PHE A 175 -16.35 -6.41 -0.48
C PHE A 175 -16.57 -4.90 -0.47
N CYS A 176 -15.51 -4.12 -0.69
CA CYS A 176 -15.61 -2.66 -0.73
C CYS A 176 -16.50 -2.17 -1.88
N ARG A 177 -16.62 -2.94 -2.97
CA ARG A 177 -17.55 -2.67 -4.07
C ARG A 177 -18.96 -3.24 -3.85
N GLN A 178 -19.20 -3.92 -2.73
CA GLN A 178 -20.43 -4.66 -2.47
C GLN A 178 -20.77 -5.73 -3.53
N ALA A 179 -19.75 -6.20 -4.28
CA ALA A 179 -19.87 -7.23 -5.31
C ALA A 179 -20.06 -8.64 -4.72
N ILE A 180 -20.01 -8.77 -3.38
CA ILE A 180 -20.22 -9.99 -2.64
C ILE A 180 -21.13 -9.74 -1.44
N THR A 181 -21.92 -10.74 -1.06
CA THR A 181 -22.65 -10.76 0.20
C THR A 181 -22.45 -12.11 0.88
N VAL A 182 -22.31 -12.07 2.20
CA VAL A 182 -22.21 -13.29 3.01
C VAL A 182 -23.62 -13.67 3.44
N THR A 183 -24.06 -14.86 3.05
CA THR A 183 -25.34 -15.43 3.46
C THR A 183 -25.08 -16.59 4.41
N ASP A 184 -25.77 -16.59 5.55
CA ASP A 184 -25.80 -17.75 6.44
C ASP A 184 -26.69 -18.83 5.81
N ASP A 185 -26.22 -20.08 5.78
CA ASP A 185 -27.06 -21.20 5.37
C ASP A 185 -28.09 -21.49 6.47
N LEU A 186 -29.33 -21.07 6.23
CA LEU A 186 -30.46 -21.39 7.10
C LEU A 186 -31.03 -22.80 6.82
N GLY A 187 -30.54 -23.50 5.78
CA GLY A 187 -31.13 -24.73 5.25
C GLY A 187 -30.44 -26.03 5.65
N ALA A 188 -29.15 -26.02 5.96
CA ALA A 188 -28.44 -27.19 6.49
C ALA A 188 -27.90 -26.87 7.88
N GLY A 189 -28.13 -27.74 8.88
CA GLY A 189 -27.69 -27.57 10.27
C GLY A 189 -26.17 -27.50 10.51
N SER A 190 -25.39 -27.22 9.47
CA SER A 190 -24.00 -26.80 9.50
C SER A 190 -23.98 -25.29 9.36
N GLY A 191 -23.62 -24.54 10.40
CA GLY A 191 -23.49 -23.07 10.39
C GLY A 191 -22.37 -22.54 9.48
N ALA A 192 -22.28 -23.06 8.25
CA ALA A 192 -21.35 -22.67 7.22
C ALA A 192 -21.83 -21.36 6.57
N LYS A 193 -20.93 -20.40 6.48
CA LYS A 193 -21.15 -19.14 5.77
C LYS A 193 -20.81 -19.33 4.31
N PHE A 194 -21.71 -18.94 3.42
CA PHE A 194 -21.45 -18.93 1.98
C PHE A 194 -21.30 -17.49 1.49
N VAL A 195 -20.35 -17.28 0.59
CA VAL A 195 -20.22 -16.01 -0.13
C VAL A 195 -21.01 -16.13 -1.42
N THR A 196 -22.05 -15.32 -1.53
CA THR A 196 -22.81 -15.15 -2.76
C THR A 196 -22.23 -13.96 -3.53
N ILE A 197 -21.96 -14.16 -4.82
CA ILE A 197 -21.52 -13.10 -5.72
C ILE A 197 -22.75 -12.32 -6.14
N ASN A 198 -22.78 -11.04 -5.82
CA ASN A 198 -23.83 -10.14 -6.26
C ASN A 198 -23.44 -9.59 -7.63
N MET A 199 -24.03 -10.12 -8.69
CA MET A 199 -23.89 -9.54 -10.04
C MET A 199 -24.83 -8.35 -10.29
N ASN A 200 -25.66 -7.97 -9.31
CA ASN A 200 -26.53 -6.82 -9.45
C ASN A 200 -25.71 -5.54 -9.28
N GLU A 201 -25.50 -4.83 -10.39
CA GLU A 201 -24.69 -3.63 -10.58
C GLU A 201 -25.24 -2.39 -9.84
N HIS A 202 -25.47 -2.46 -8.53
CA HIS A 202 -25.70 -1.28 -7.72
C HIS A 202 -24.38 -0.87 -7.06
N GLU A 203 -23.50 -0.28 -7.88
CA GLU A 203 -22.25 0.34 -7.43
C GLU A 203 -22.58 1.62 -6.64
N GLU A 204 -22.68 1.53 -5.31
CA GLU A 204 -22.82 2.72 -4.46
C GLU A 204 -21.54 3.58 -4.55
N GLN A 205 -21.67 4.74 -5.19
CA GLN A 205 -20.57 5.65 -5.52
C GLN A 205 -19.68 6.05 -4.33
N HIS A 206 -20.26 6.12 -3.12
CA HIS A 206 -19.57 6.63 -1.93
C HIS A 206 -18.62 5.62 -1.28
N VAL A 207 -18.85 4.33 -1.48
CA VAL A 207 -18.17 3.28 -0.72
C VAL A 207 -16.78 3.00 -1.26
N SER A 208 -16.59 3.09 -2.57
CA SER A 208 -15.28 2.84 -3.19
C SER A 208 -14.28 3.98 -2.99
N VAL A 209 -14.70 5.16 -2.49
CA VAL A 209 -13.79 6.30 -2.27
C VAL A 209 -12.81 6.02 -1.13
N THR A 210 -13.20 5.24 -0.12
CA THR A 210 -12.32 4.92 1.02
C THR A 210 -11.17 3.98 0.64
N THR A 211 -11.25 3.31 -0.51
CA THR A 211 -10.18 2.44 -1.02
C THR A 211 -9.24 3.15 -2.00
N VAL A 212 -9.63 4.33 -2.53
CA VAL A 212 -8.83 5.10 -3.49
C VAL A 212 -7.43 5.34 -2.98
N TRP A 213 -7.28 5.78 -1.73
CA TRP A 213 -5.98 6.08 -1.16
C TRP A 213 -5.08 4.83 -1.02
N PRO A 214 -5.51 3.75 -0.31
CA PRO A 214 -4.77 2.49 -0.26
C PRO A 214 -4.34 1.96 -1.63
N LEU A 215 -5.28 1.95 -2.59
CA LEU A 215 -5.03 1.45 -3.94
C LEU A 215 -4.04 2.35 -4.70
N SER A 216 -4.17 3.68 -4.58
CA SER A 216 -3.26 4.62 -5.24
C SER A 216 -1.83 4.48 -4.73
N MET A 217 -1.67 4.30 -3.41
CA MET A 217 -0.37 4.01 -2.81
C MET A 217 0.24 2.72 -3.38
N ALA A 218 -0.50 1.60 -3.31
CA ALA A 218 0.00 0.32 -3.79
C ALA A 218 0.26 0.31 -5.31
N ALA A 219 -0.58 0.98 -6.10
CA ALA A 219 -0.42 1.13 -7.55
C ALA A 219 0.79 1.99 -7.95
N GLY A 220 1.17 2.93 -7.07
CA GLY A 220 2.26 3.88 -7.23
C GLY A 220 3.64 3.30 -6.98
N LEU A 221 3.74 2.19 -6.25
CA LEU A 221 5.02 1.64 -5.82
C LEU A 221 5.60 0.70 -6.86
N SER A 222 6.86 0.93 -7.21
CA SER A 222 7.59 0.17 -8.22
C SER A 222 7.83 -1.28 -7.79
N ARG A 223 7.90 -1.51 -6.47
CA ARG A 223 8.22 -2.79 -5.81
C ARG A 223 7.04 -3.74 -5.65
N VAL A 224 5.82 -3.26 -5.91
CA VAL A 224 4.65 -4.14 -6.03
C VAL A 224 4.73 -4.87 -7.37
N GLU A 225 4.52 -6.19 -7.35
CA GLU A 225 4.52 -7.00 -8.56
C GLU A 225 3.60 -6.45 -9.65
N VAL A 226 4.00 -6.66 -10.92
CA VAL A 226 3.33 -6.09 -12.09
C VAL A 226 1.83 -6.44 -12.12
N LYS A 227 1.47 -7.66 -11.76
CA LYS A 227 0.10 -8.17 -11.84
C LYS A 227 -0.85 -7.53 -10.78
N PRO A 228 -0.56 -7.55 -9.46
CA PRO A 228 -1.31 -6.78 -8.48
C PRO A 228 -1.34 -5.27 -8.80
N ARG A 229 -0.22 -4.70 -9.25
CA ARG A 229 -0.13 -3.28 -9.56
C ARG A 229 -1.05 -2.88 -10.71
N ALA A 230 -1.06 -3.65 -11.80
CA ALA A 230 -1.97 -3.44 -12.93
C ALA A 230 -3.43 -3.59 -12.49
N TRP A 231 -3.73 -4.56 -11.62
CA TRP A 231 -5.05 -4.74 -11.04
C TRP A 231 -5.52 -3.50 -10.27
N PHE A 232 -4.70 -2.96 -9.37
CA PHE A 232 -5.03 -1.75 -8.61
C PHE A 232 -5.29 -0.55 -9.52
N ARG A 233 -4.53 -0.39 -10.62
CA ARG A 233 -4.75 0.66 -11.61
C ARG A 233 -6.09 0.53 -12.32
N THR A 234 -6.47 -0.67 -12.74
CA THR A 234 -7.78 -0.95 -13.34
C THR A 234 -8.91 -0.63 -12.36
N GLU A 235 -8.72 -1.00 -11.09
CA GLU A 235 -9.71 -0.71 -10.04
C GLU A 235 -9.84 0.79 -9.77
N LEU A 236 -8.73 1.52 -9.68
CA LEU A 236 -8.73 2.98 -9.54
C LEU A 236 -9.40 3.67 -10.73
N ALA A 237 -9.14 3.20 -11.95
CA ALA A 237 -9.77 3.74 -13.15
C ALA A 237 -11.29 3.49 -13.16
N ARG A 238 -11.74 2.34 -12.66
CA ARG A 238 -13.17 2.06 -12.46
C ARG A 238 -13.79 3.02 -11.45
N ILE A 239 -13.16 3.18 -10.28
CA ILE A 239 -13.63 4.11 -9.24
C ILE A 239 -13.67 5.55 -9.78
N GLY A 240 -12.63 5.97 -10.49
CA GLY A 240 -12.57 7.30 -11.11
C GLY A 240 -13.69 7.56 -12.11
N ARG A 241 -14.02 6.59 -12.96
CA ARG A 241 -15.18 6.68 -13.87
C ARG A 241 -16.50 6.81 -13.10
N MET A 242 -16.66 6.05 -12.02
CA MET A 242 -17.85 6.04 -11.17
C MET A 242 -18.09 7.37 -10.45
N ILE A 243 -17.02 8.04 -9.99
CA ILE A 243 -17.10 9.33 -9.28
C ILE A 243 -16.83 10.54 -10.18
N HIS A 244 -16.72 10.33 -11.49
CA HIS A 244 -16.38 11.35 -12.49
C HIS A 244 -15.06 12.09 -12.23
N ASP A 245 -14.07 11.42 -11.64
CA ASP A 245 -12.70 11.92 -11.46
C ASP A 245 -11.83 11.49 -12.65
N SER A 246 -11.44 12.45 -13.48
CA SER A 246 -10.66 12.20 -14.69
C SER A 246 -9.21 11.80 -14.42
N VAL A 247 -8.65 12.19 -13.27
CA VAL A 247 -7.30 11.82 -12.85
C VAL A 247 -7.29 10.34 -12.51
N LEU A 248 -8.22 9.89 -11.67
CA LEU A 248 -8.35 8.48 -11.31
C LEU A 248 -8.80 7.63 -12.50
N ALA A 249 -9.73 8.11 -13.34
CA ALA A 249 -10.17 7.40 -14.54
C ALA A 249 -9.02 7.13 -15.53
N GLY A 250 -7.95 7.94 -15.48
CA GLY A 250 -6.74 7.78 -16.26
C GLY A 250 -5.72 6.77 -15.70
N ALA A 251 -5.99 6.11 -14.56
CA ALA A 251 -5.01 5.30 -13.84
C ALA A 251 -4.41 4.11 -14.60
N GLU A 252 -5.12 3.60 -15.60
CA GLU A 252 -4.65 2.54 -16.49
C GLU A 252 -3.49 2.99 -17.40
N LYS A 253 -3.31 4.30 -17.61
CA LYS A 253 -2.23 4.85 -18.44
C LYS A 253 -0.91 4.81 -17.67
N GLU A 254 0.18 4.35 -18.32
CA GLU A 254 1.52 4.34 -17.71
C GLU A 254 1.98 5.72 -17.22
N GLU A 255 1.47 6.78 -17.84
CA GLU A 255 1.85 8.17 -17.54
C GLU A 255 1.13 8.76 -16.33
N TRP A 256 0.12 8.06 -15.80
CA TRP A 256 -0.70 8.54 -14.68
C TRP A 256 0.13 8.96 -13.46
N LEU A 257 1.22 8.23 -13.20
CA LEU A 257 2.12 8.48 -12.07
C LEU A 257 3.37 9.29 -12.45
N LYS A 258 3.59 9.63 -13.73
CA LYS A 258 4.73 10.48 -14.12
C LYS A 258 4.64 11.89 -13.52
N GLY A 259 3.43 12.38 -13.28
CA GLY A 259 3.20 13.63 -12.53
C GLY A 259 3.32 13.48 -11.00
N TRP A 260 3.42 12.25 -10.51
CA TRP A 260 3.54 11.93 -9.10
C TRP A 260 5.02 11.74 -8.76
N GLY A 261 5.79 11.06 -9.61
CA GLY A 261 7.24 10.87 -9.47
C GLY A 261 7.54 9.40 -9.26
N ASP A 262 8.64 8.91 -9.83
CA ASP A 262 9.13 7.55 -9.55
C ASP A 262 9.70 7.56 -8.12
N HIS A 263 8.83 7.32 -7.14
CA HIS A 263 9.07 7.66 -5.73
C HIS A 263 9.99 6.70 -4.97
N ASP A 264 10.46 5.64 -5.63
CA ASP A 264 11.24 4.58 -5.00
C ASP A 264 12.72 4.63 -5.36
N ARG A 265 13.14 5.54 -6.25
CA ARG A 265 14.53 5.77 -6.59
C ARG A 265 14.85 7.26 -6.66
N PRO A 266 15.98 7.71 -6.06
CA PRO A 266 16.64 8.90 -6.55
C PRO A 266 16.89 8.69 -8.05
N SER A 267 16.62 9.69 -8.88
CA SER A 267 16.91 9.64 -10.31
C SER A 267 18.40 9.37 -10.51
N LEU A 268 18.77 8.10 -10.66
CA LEU A 268 20.09 7.68 -11.10
C LEU A 268 20.26 8.15 -12.55
N PRO A 269 21.43 8.65 -12.95
CA PRO A 269 21.72 8.86 -14.36
C PRO A 269 21.57 7.51 -15.06
N THR A 270 20.63 7.42 -15.99
CA THR A 270 20.56 6.30 -16.90
C THR A 270 21.89 6.22 -17.65
N LEU A 271 22.54 5.05 -17.61
CA LEU A 271 23.79 4.73 -18.32
C LEU A 271 23.72 4.88 -19.87
N SER A 272 22.65 5.49 -20.40
CA SER A 272 22.50 5.86 -21.81
C SER A 272 22.89 7.33 -22.12
N GLU A 273 23.29 8.14 -21.14
CA GLU A 273 23.69 9.55 -21.36
C GLU A 273 25.18 9.84 -21.12
N GLN A 274 26.07 8.85 -21.34
CA GLN A 274 27.53 9.08 -21.38
C GLN A 274 28.18 8.90 -22.74
N TRP A 275 27.40 8.74 -23.81
CA TRP A 275 27.93 8.79 -25.16
C TRP A 275 26.97 9.56 -26.05
N ILE A 276 27.24 10.86 -26.22
CA ILE A 276 27.08 11.70 -27.42
C ILE A 276 27.14 13.17 -26.96
N ALA A 277 28.35 13.72 -26.93
CA ALA A 277 28.69 15.08 -27.35
C ALA A 277 30.22 15.18 -27.25
N GLY A 278 30.84 15.56 -28.37
CA GLY A 278 32.27 15.46 -28.65
C GLY A 278 33.17 16.44 -27.91
#